data_AF-A0A7K4GVI9-F1
#
_entry.id   AF-A0A7K4GVI9-F1
#
_cell.length_a   1.000
_cell.length_b   1.000
_cell.length_c   1.000
_cell.angle_alpha   90.00
_cell.angle_beta   90.00
_cell.angle_gamma   90.00
#
_symmetry.space_group_name_H-M   'P 1'
#
loop_
_entity.id
_entity.type
_entity.pdbx_description
1 polymer ?
#
loop_
_entity_poly.entity_id
_entity_poly.type
_entity_poly.pdbx_seq_one_letter_code
_entity_poly.pdbx_strand_id
1 'polypeptide(L)'
;ALQAINFSVPTLSGDDFLWHFILDRFIMVNPINIYLTEVMTVLECENVTVHENKITFMRFGEKAYNVEFTYSSQGLLDTLIVKDNNSNLIYKITSSNLKFVVYIIIGICFGAILGLIGFSFYRKRKLNYMRR
;
A
#
# COMPACT_ATOMS: atom_id res chain seq x y z
N ALA A 1 -2.82 39.49 -28.37
CA ALA A 1 -4.10 38.76 -28.34
C ALA A 1 -3.86 37.36 -27.77
N LEU A 2 -4.18 37.16 -26.49
CA LEU A 2 -4.14 35.86 -25.79
C LEU A 2 -5.41 35.71 -24.92
N GLN A 3 -6.56 36.07 -25.51
CA GLN A 3 -7.89 35.84 -24.93
C GLN A 3 -8.57 34.74 -25.74
N ALA A 4 -8.14 33.48 -25.62
CA ALA A 4 -8.84 32.35 -26.23
C ALA A 4 -8.36 30.98 -25.72
N ILE A 5 -8.10 30.82 -24.42
CA ILE A 5 -8.06 29.48 -23.86
C ILE A 5 -8.98 29.42 -22.65
N ASN A 6 -10.16 28.82 -22.85
CA ASN A 6 -11.10 28.42 -21.79
C ASN A 6 -10.49 27.24 -21.01
N PHE A 7 -9.35 27.44 -20.36
CA PHE A 7 -8.88 26.51 -19.34
C PHE A 7 -9.58 26.89 -18.03
N SER A 8 -10.62 26.15 -17.69
CA SER A 8 -11.10 26.09 -16.30
C SER A 8 -10.18 25.16 -15.54
N VAL A 9 -9.23 25.71 -14.77
CA VAL A 9 -8.52 24.92 -13.77
C VAL A 9 -9.52 24.63 -12.66
N PRO A 10 -9.80 23.37 -12.31
CA PRO A 10 -10.71 23.06 -11.21
C PRO A 10 -10.16 23.70 -9.92
N THR A 11 -11.01 24.42 -9.20
CA THR A 11 -10.70 24.91 -7.86
C THR A 11 -10.66 23.73 -6.92
N LEU A 12 -9.48 23.14 -6.76
CA LEU A 12 -9.26 22.00 -5.88
C LEU A 12 -9.00 22.53 -4.47
N SER A 13 -9.78 22.06 -3.49
CA SER A 13 -9.50 22.35 -2.08
C SER A 13 -8.18 21.70 -1.65
N GLY A 14 -7.55 22.18 -0.58
CA GLY A 14 -6.36 21.54 -0.01
C GLY A 14 -6.60 20.07 0.34
N ASP A 15 -7.78 19.78 0.91
CA ASP A 15 -8.24 18.42 1.21
C ASP A 15 -8.29 17.53 -0.03
N ASP A 16 -8.88 18.03 -1.13
CA ASP A 16 -8.98 17.29 -2.37
C ASP A 16 -7.62 17.13 -3.06
N PHE A 17 -6.76 18.14 -3.01
CA PHE A 17 -5.39 18.04 -3.53
C PHE A 17 -4.61 16.95 -2.81
N LEU A 18 -4.62 16.98 -1.47
CA LEU A 18 -3.92 16.02 -0.65
C LEU A 18 -4.48 14.61 -0.83
N TRP A 19 -5.80 14.47 -0.97
CA TRP A 19 -6.45 13.20 -1.28
C TRP A 19 -5.93 12.58 -2.58
N HIS A 20 -5.92 13.34 -3.69
CA HIS A 20 -5.40 12.84 -4.96
C HIS A 20 -3.90 12.54 -4.88
N PHE A 21 -3.13 13.41 -4.23
CA PHE A 21 -1.70 13.21 -4.03
C PHE A 21 -1.40 11.89 -3.32
N ILE A 22 -2.15 11.57 -2.26
CA ILE A 22 -1.94 10.33 -1.48
C ILE A 22 -2.38 9.08 -2.25
N LEU A 23 -3.44 9.18 -3.05
CA LEU A 23 -3.86 8.06 -3.90
C LEU A 23 -2.85 7.78 -5.03
N ASP A 24 -2.22 8.83 -5.58
CA ASP A 24 -1.27 8.71 -6.68
C ASP A 24 0.16 8.38 -6.20
N ARG A 25 0.54 8.80 -4.98
CA ARG A 25 1.87 8.64 -4.40
C ARG A 25 1.82 7.77 -3.14
N PHE A 26 2.37 6.56 -3.24
CA PHE A 26 2.41 5.60 -2.13
C PHE A 26 3.58 5.80 -1.14
N ILE A 27 4.48 6.75 -1.40
CA ILE A 27 5.75 6.91 -0.68
C ILE A 27 5.80 8.27 0.00
N MET A 28 6.07 8.27 1.31
CA MET A 28 6.18 9.44 2.17
C MET A 28 7.61 9.65 2.67
N VAL A 29 7.94 10.91 2.97
CA VAL A 29 9.24 11.30 3.54
C VAL A 29 9.20 11.11 5.06
N ASN A 30 10.31 10.60 5.61
CA ASN A 30 10.49 10.46 7.06
C ASN A 30 11.12 11.74 7.65
N PRO A 31 10.67 12.26 8.83
CA PRO A 31 9.60 11.77 9.70
C PRO A 31 8.18 12.06 9.18
N ILE A 32 7.41 10.99 9.01
CA ILE A 32 6.09 11.00 8.35
C ILE A 32 5.10 11.95 9.04
N ASN A 33 5.08 11.96 10.38
CA ASN A 33 4.21 12.82 11.16
C ASN A 33 4.44 14.31 10.85
N ILE A 34 5.71 14.73 10.84
CA ILE A 34 6.08 16.13 10.62
C ILE A 34 5.73 16.51 9.17
N TYR A 35 6.12 15.67 8.21
CA TYR A 35 5.83 15.90 6.81
C TYR A 35 4.32 16.06 6.54
N LEU A 36 3.50 15.12 7.02
CA LEU A 36 2.05 15.17 6.80
C LEU A 36 1.40 16.35 7.52
N THR A 37 1.86 16.69 8.73
CA THR A 37 1.36 17.84 9.48
C THR A 37 1.69 19.16 8.77
N GLU A 38 2.93 19.32 8.28
CA GLU A 38 3.34 20.50 7.52
C GLU A 38 2.55 20.64 6.23
N VAL A 39 2.40 19.56 5.46
CA VAL A 39 1.62 19.57 4.21
C VAL A 39 0.15 19.91 4.48
N MET A 40 -0.46 19.29 5.50
CA MET A 40 -1.84 19.59 5.92
C MET A 40 -2.00 21.06 6.31
N THR A 41 -1.02 21.63 7.01
CA THR A 41 -1.04 23.03 7.44
C THR A 41 -0.88 24.00 6.27
N VAL A 42 0.04 23.73 5.35
CA VAL A 42 0.31 24.56 4.16
C VAL A 42 -0.88 24.55 3.19
N LEU A 43 -1.58 23.41 3.09
CA LEU A 43 -2.75 23.26 2.24
C LEU A 43 -4.05 23.75 2.90
N GLU A 44 -4.00 24.21 4.16
CA GLU A 44 -5.16 24.65 4.93
C GLU A 44 -6.29 23.60 4.94
N CYS A 45 -5.93 22.34 5.14
CA CYS A 45 -6.88 21.23 5.18
C CYS A 45 -7.82 21.31 6.40
N GLU A 46 -9.12 21.15 6.18
CA GLU A 46 -10.14 21.20 7.25
C GLU A 46 -10.62 19.80 7.66
N ASN A 47 -10.70 18.87 6.71
CA ASN A 47 -11.28 17.53 6.92
C ASN A 47 -10.21 16.43 7.03
N VAL A 48 -8.99 16.82 7.33
CA VAL A 48 -7.83 15.92 7.44
C VAL A 48 -7.25 16.02 8.84
N THR A 49 -6.92 14.86 9.42
CA THR A 49 -6.22 14.79 10.70
C THR A 49 -5.03 13.86 10.58
N VAL A 50 -3.91 14.25 11.18
CA VAL A 50 -2.67 13.47 11.20
C VAL A 50 -2.38 13.04 12.64
N HIS A 51 -2.10 11.76 12.81
CA HIS A 51 -1.68 11.19 14.08
C HIS A 51 -0.56 10.19 13.85
N GLU A 52 0.64 10.51 14.31
CA GLU A 52 1.85 9.69 14.14
C GLU A 52 2.14 9.39 12.65
N ASN A 53 2.02 8.13 12.23
CA ASN A 53 2.22 7.68 10.86
C ASN A 53 0.90 7.49 10.10
N LYS A 54 -0.21 8.01 10.65
CA LYS A 54 -1.55 7.83 10.09
C LYS A 54 -2.16 9.16 9.72
N ILE A 55 -2.75 9.22 8.54
CA ILE A 55 -3.58 10.33 8.07
C ILE A 55 -5.01 9.85 7.90
N THR A 56 -5.96 10.63 8.39
CA THR A 56 -7.39 10.32 8.36
C THR A 56 -8.12 11.42 7.63
N PHE A 57 -8.85 11.03 6.57
CA PHE A 57 -9.71 11.92 5.80
C PHE A 57 -11.16 11.67 6.19
N MET A 58 -11.89 12.73 6.54
CA MET A 58 -13.33 12.69 6.61
C MET A 58 -13.91 13.04 5.23
N ARG A 59 -14.72 12.14 4.66
CA ARG A 59 -15.32 12.31 3.33
C ARG A 59 -16.82 12.08 3.41
N PHE A 60 -17.53 12.65 2.43
CA PHE A 60 -18.99 12.58 2.34
C PHE A 60 -19.38 11.86 1.04
N GLY A 61 -20.13 10.77 1.16
CA GLY A 61 -20.81 10.10 0.05
C GLY A 61 -22.32 10.13 0.30
N GLU A 62 -22.97 8.96 0.30
CA GLU A 62 -24.34 8.85 0.85
C GLU A 62 -24.40 9.20 2.35
N LYS A 63 -23.32 8.87 3.07
CA LYS A 63 -23.10 9.19 4.49
C LYS A 63 -21.66 9.67 4.66
N ALA A 64 -21.35 10.31 5.79
CA ALA A 64 -19.96 10.60 6.12
C ALA A 64 -19.22 9.30 6.50
N TYR A 65 -17.96 9.22 6.10
CA TYR A 65 -17.08 8.09 6.35
C TYR A 65 -15.64 8.59 6.50
N ASN A 66 -14.84 7.83 7.24
CA ASN A 66 -13.45 8.13 7.47
C ASN A 66 -12.56 7.16 6.71
N VAL A 67 -11.54 7.69 6.04
CA VAL A 67 -10.51 6.91 5.36
C VAL A 67 -9.19 7.14 6.07
N GLU A 68 -8.65 6.07 6.65
CA GLU A 68 -7.39 6.07 7.39
C GLU A 68 -6.30 5.43 6.52
N PHE A 69 -5.22 6.16 6.25
CA PHE A 69 -4.01 5.66 5.63
C PHE A 69 -2.90 5.59 6.66
N THR A 70 -2.32 4.42 6.86
CA THR A 70 -1.20 4.20 7.78
C THR A 70 0.05 3.87 6.98
N TYR A 71 1.14 4.57 7.27
CA TYR A 71 2.43 4.38 6.60
C TYR A 71 3.41 3.60 7.48
N SER A 72 4.21 2.74 6.87
CA SER A 72 5.33 2.06 7.51
C SER A 72 6.47 3.04 7.84
N SER A 73 7.42 2.61 8.67
CA SER A 73 8.63 3.41 8.98
C SER A 73 9.50 3.76 7.76
N GLN A 74 9.31 3.06 6.64
CA GLN A 74 9.99 3.32 5.37
C GLN A 74 9.22 4.32 4.49
N GLY A 75 8.10 4.87 4.98
CA GLY A 75 7.26 5.79 4.23
C GLY A 75 6.31 5.11 3.23
N LEU A 76 6.29 3.78 3.16
CA LEU A 76 5.37 3.05 2.27
C LEU A 76 4.00 2.91 2.91
N LEU A 77 2.93 3.03 2.10
CA LEU A 77 1.57 2.73 2.55
C LEU A 77 1.46 1.28 3.05
N ASP A 78 1.10 1.10 4.31
CA ASP A 78 0.99 -0.22 4.95
C ASP A 78 -0.48 -0.67 4.99
N THR A 79 -1.36 0.18 5.53
CA THR A 79 -2.79 -0.15 5.61
C THR A 79 -3.68 1.04 5.25
N LEU A 80 -4.78 0.73 4.57
CA LEU A 80 -5.86 1.65 4.26
C LEU A 80 -7.14 1.06 4.87
N ILE A 81 -7.82 1.82 5.72
CA ILE A 81 -9.06 1.41 6.38
C ILE A 81 -10.14 2.44 6.09
N VAL A 82 -11.30 1.97 5.65
CA VAL A 82 -12.51 2.80 5.49
C VAL A 82 -13.49 2.45 6.59
N LYS A 83 -13.94 3.45 7.35
CA LYS A 83 -14.90 3.31 8.44
C LYS A 83 -16.11 4.19 8.22
N ASP A 84 -17.28 3.71 8.65
CA ASP A 84 -18.49 4.53 8.76
C ASP A 84 -18.36 5.54 9.92
N ASN A 85 -19.28 6.51 9.99
CA ASN A 85 -19.41 7.46 11.09
C ASN A 85 -19.49 6.80 12.47
N ASN A 86 -20.07 5.59 12.54
CA ASN A 86 -20.16 4.81 13.78
C ASN A 86 -18.87 4.02 14.08
N SER A 87 -17.75 4.33 13.42
CA SER A 87 -16.47 3.61 13.49
C SER A 87 -16.53 2.14 13.08
N ASN A 88 -17.61 1.71 12.42
CA ASN A 88 -17.74 0.37 11.87
C ASN A 88 -16.85 0.22 10.64
N LEU A 89 -16.07 -0.86 10.57
CA LEU A 89 -15.20 -1.13 9.44
C LEU A 89 -16.01 -1.48 8.19
N ILE A 90 -15.86 -0.70 7.13
CA ILE A 90 -16.48 -0.95 5.82
C ILE A 90 -15.49 -1.73 4.95
N TYR A 91 -14.27 -1.21 4.79
CA TYR A 91 -13.22 -1.82 3.98
C TYR A 91 -11.87 -1.75 4.66
N LYS A 92 -11.02 -2.73 4.39
CA LYS A 92 -9.62 -2.76 4.82
C LYS A 92 -8.75 -3.33 3.72
N ILE A 93 -7.81 -2.53 3.25
CA ILE A 93 -6.77 -2.92 2.31
C ILE A 93 -5.45 -2.89 3.07
N THR A 94 -4.76 -4.02 3.09
CA THR A 94 -3.42 -4.11 3.68
C THR A 94 -2.44 -4.38 2.55
N SER A 95 -1.34 -3.62 2.48
CA SER A 95 -0.28 -3.90 1.54
C SER A 95 0.23 -5.33 1.80
N SER A 96 0.44 -6.07 0.72
CA SER A 96 0.68 -7.51 0.79
C SER A 96 1.87 -7.82 1.68
N ASN A 97 1.67 -8.75 2.61
CA ASN A 97 2.68 -9.18 3.57
C ASN A 97 3.88 -9.78 2.80
N LEU A 98 4.93 -8.99 2.56
CA LEU A 98 6.18 -9.41 1.88
C LEU A 98 6.70 -10.76 2.42
N LYS A 99 6.47 -11.03 3.70
CA LYS A 99 6.84 -12.29 4.35
C LYS A 99 6.18 -13.50 3.67
N PHE A 100 4.90 -13.40 3.30
CA PHE A 100 4.19 -14.50 2.63
C PHE A 100 4.80 -14.82 1.27
N VAL A 101 5.12 -13.78 0.47
CA VAL A 101 5.79 -13.95 -0.83
C VAL A 101 7.16 -14.60 -0.66
N VAL A 102 7.94 -14.16 0.34
CA VAL A 102 9.24 -14.75 0.67
C VAL A 102 9.10 -16.24 1.04
N TYR A 103 8.10 -16.60 1.85
CA TYR A 103 7.86 -18.01 2.19
C TYR A 103 7.49 -18.88 0.98
N ILE A 104 6.71 -18.34 0.03
CA ILE A 104 6.39 -19.05 -1.22
C ILE A 104 7.66 -19.30 -2.05
N ILE A 105 8.52 -18.29 -2.19
CA ILE A 105 9.79 -18.44 -2.94
C ILE A 105 10.67 -19.51 -2.27
N ILE A 106 10.82 -19.46 -0.95
CA ILE A 106 11.57 -20.46 -0.18
C ILE A 106 10.99 -21.86 -0.42
N GLY A 107 9.67 -22.00 -0.37
CA GLY A 107 8.99 -23.28 -0.62
C GLY A 107 9.27 -23.86 -2.00
N ILE A 108 9.24 -23.03 -3.05
CA ILE A 108 9.55 -23.46 -4.43
C ILE A 108 11.02 -23.88 -4.55
N CYS A 109 11.95 -23.10 -3.98
CA CYS A 109 13.37 -23.44 -3.97
C CYS A 109 13.64 -24.78 -3.28
N PHE A 110 13.05 -25.01 -2.10
CA PHE A 110 13.19 -26.28 -1.39
C PHE A 110 12.59 -27.45 -2.17
N GLY A 111 11.40 -27.26 -2.77
CA GLY A 111 10.78 -28.28 -3.62
C GLY A 111 11.65 -28.67 -4.81
N ALA A 112 12.28 -27.70 -5.47
CA ALA A 112 13.18 -27.95 -6.60
C ALA A 112 14.44 -28.74 -6.17
N ILE A 113 15.06 -28.36 -5.05
CA ILE A 113 16.24 -29.05 -4.52
C ILE A 113 15.92 -30.50 -4.16
N LEU A 114 14.82 -30.74 -3.44
CA LEU A 114 14.39 -32.09 -3.08
C LEU A 114 14.03 -32.93 -4.30
N GLY A 115 13.37 -32.33 -5.30
CA GLY A 115 13.08 -32.97 -6.58
C GLY A 115 14.34 -33.42 -7.33
N LEU A 116 15.36 -32.55 -7.40
CA LEU A 116 16.64 -32.88 -8.04
C LEU A 116 17.39 -33.99 -7.29
N ILE A 117 17.42 -33.95 -5.96
CA ILE A 117 18.05 -34.99 -5.13
C ILE A 117 17.35 -36.33 -5.35
N GLY A 118 16.01 -36.36 -5.27
CA GLY A 118 15.20 -37.56 -5.49
C GLY A 118 15.40 -38.15 -6.88
N PHE A 119 15.39 -37.30 -7.92
CA PHE A 119 15.65 -37.71 -9.30
C PHE A 119 17.05 -38.30 -9.49
N SER A 120 18.07 -37.65 -8.91
CA SER A 120 19.46 -38.13 -8.96
C SER A 120 19.61 -39.52 -8.31
N PHE A 121 18.97 -39.72 -7.15
CA PHE A 121 18.99 -40.99 -6.44
C PHE A 121 18.27 -42.10 -7.20
N TYR A 122 17.08 -41.81 -7.76
CA TYR A 122 16.33 -42.74 -8.61
C TYR A 122 17.15 -43.16 -9.83
N ARG A 123 17.77 -42.19 -10.53
CA ARG A 123 18.60 -42.46 -11.70
C ARG A 123 19.82 -43.32 -11.36
N LYS A 124 20.50 -43.05 -10.23
CA LYS A 124 21.62 -43.89 -9.75
C LYS A 124 21.20 -45.33 -9.46
N ARG A 125 20.05 -45.52 -8.79
CA ARG A 125 19.52 -46.88 -8.52
C ARG A 125 19.18 -47.63 -9.81
N LYS A 126 18.50 -46.96 -10.77
CA LYS A 126 18.15 -47.57 -12.05
C LYS A 126 19.38 -47.99 -12.85
N LEU A 127 20.42 -47.13 -12.91
CA LEU A 127 21.67 -47.46 -13.59
C LEU A 127 22.41 -48.64 -12.96
N ASN A 128 22.44 -48.74 -11.63
CA ASN A 128 23.06 -49.88 -10.95
C ASN A 128 22.27 -51.17 -11.11
N TYR A 129 20.93 -51.11 -11.21
CA TYR A 129 20.10 -52.27 -11.48
C TYR A 129 20.32 -52.81 -12.90
N MET A 130 20.41 -51.93 -13.91
CA MET A 130 20.64 -52.33 -15.31
C MET A 130 22.08 -52.81 -15.60
N ARG A 131 23.00 -52.68 -14.64
CA ARG A 131 24.42 -53.09 -14.78
C ARG A 131 24.72 -54.42 -14.08
N ARG A 132 23.74 -55.00 -13.37
CA ARG A 132 23.77 -56.39 -12.87
C ARG A 132 23.06 -57.28 -13.86
#